data_AF-A0A4Y6PWI7-F1
#
_entry.id   AF-A0A4Y6PWI7-F1
#
_cell.length_a   1.000
_cell.length_b   1.000
_cell.length_c   1.000
_cell.angle_alpha   90.00
_cell.angle_beta   90.00
_cell.angle_gamma   90.00
#
_symmetry.space_group_name_H-M   'P 1'
#
loop_
_entity.id
_entity.type
_entity.pdbx_description
1 polymer ?
#
loop_
_entity_poly.entity_id
_entity_poly.type
_entity_poly.pdbx_seq_one_letter_code
_entity_poly.pdbx_strand_id
1 'polypeptide(L)'
;MTTSPYLASVHDRIGGIPEVMGPWQLELLLAHGLDQNSTVVDIGCGTLRGGLHVIRHLEPGRYVGVDPLAELVEEGRKLVREAGLADKNPVLGCLSDLSNVTSRSADFVLTQSVLNHLGAEQVEATVARVASVLADDGKWLSTGRISEAVERVDEGQPHPRRPNERLDSVMGRAWFERLLSEHGLVIETLTGHPHPRGLDVFCVQRLDSTISARIESTLSQLLEWDTSPDGADCQVMAEWLESAAGELGFDTHRFGDAQAPLLIFRRSATGGGRGRVVMYNHYDVDHIEDGWNTPPLNLTQIDERWYGLGVADNKGVLAARLEALRDLDRAPEIWWLVQGEEESGSQTLRRYLEEHGLPDADWFLDENGKTDAEGSQRLLTYRQLADGKREPLTPEDLELVRRATRVAGEHRHVEVRPLNKALVPGGCAFQAALPAGSRYVGLGSNDGETRIHAPNESIPIDGAVKHWIQVRALLDNIAANGQ
;
A
#
# COMPACT_ATOMS: atom_id res chain seq x y z
N MET A 1 16.69 37.14 29.22
CA MET A 1 17.93 36.51 28.71
C MET A 1 18.18 35.24 29.52
N THR A 2 17.46 34.18 29.18
CA THR A 2 17.70 32.83 29.70
C THR A 2 18.83 32.25 28.89
N THR A 3 19.94 31.89 29.54
CA THR A 3 21.08 31.19 28.93
C THR A 3 20.55 29.94 28.22
N SER A 4 20.62 29.91 26.89
CA SER A 4 20.27 28.72 26.13
C SER A 4 21.18 27.57 26.58
N PRO A 5 20.65 26.38 26.92
CA PRO A 5 21.49 25.21 27.21
C PRO A 5 22.26 24.71 25.97
N TYR A 6 22.07 25.36 24.81
CA TYR A 6 22.82 25.13 23.59
C TYR A 6 24.28 25.56 23.73
N LEU A 7 25.16 24.59 23.94
CA LEU A 7 26.58 24.76 23.66
C LEU A 7 26.84 24.24 22.24
N ALA A 8 26.97 25.15 21.28
CA ALA A 8 27.20 24.83 19.86
C ALA A 8 28.32 23.80 19.65
N SER A 9 29.40 23.90 20.43
CA SER A 9 30.56 22.98 20.37
C SER A 9 30.23 21.51 20.67
N VAL A 10 29.16 21.24 21.43
CA VAL A 10 28.73 19.87 21.78
C VAL A 10 27.96 19.24 20.61
N HIS A 11 27.18 20.04 19.89
CA HIS A 11 26.39 19.61 18.72
C HIS A 11 27.19 19.64 17.41
N ASP A 12 28.33 20.33 17.35
CA ASP A 12 29.21 20.31 16.16
C ASP A 12 29.71 18.89 15.80
N ARG A 13 29.71 17.96 16.77
CA ARG A 13 30.06 16.53 16.56
C ARG A 13 29.11 15.78 15.63
N ILE A 14 27.90 16.29 15.40
CA ILE A 14 26.86 15.69 14.55
C ILE A 14 26.52 16.53 13.31
N GLY A 15 27.33 17.57 13.02
CA GLY A 15 27.25 18.38 11.81
C GLY A 15 26.18 19.48 11.82
N GLY A 16 26.63 20.73 11.94
CA GLY A 16 25.91 21.94 11.53
C GLY A 16 25.17 22.74 12.61
N ILE A 17 24.66 23.91 12.18
CA ILE A 17 23.97 25.03 12.87
C ILE A 17 22.85 24.61 13.84
N PRO A 18 23.18 24.34 15.11
CA PRO A 18 22.23 23.75 16.03
C PRO A 18 20.99 24.64 16.23
N GLU A 19 21.20 25.96 16.35
CA GLU A 19 20.18 27.00 16.58
C GLU A 19 19.08 27.05 15.50
N VAL A 20 19.33 26.47 14.32
CA VAL A 20 18.39 26.43 13.19
C VAL A 20 17.78 25.04 13.04
N MET A 21 18.61 23.99 13.10
CA MET A 21 18.15 22.62 12.86
C MET A 21 17.21 22.10 13.95
N GLY A 22 17.46 22.41 15.22
CA GLY A 22 16.61 21.96 16.33
C GLY A 22 15.17 22.49 16.22
N PRO A 23 14.97 23.82 16.12
CA PRO A 23 13.66 24.42 15.91
C PRO A 23 12.97 23.93 14.64
N TRP A 24 13.69 23.85 13.52
CA TRP A 24 13.12 23.39 12.25
C TRP A 24 12.56 21.95 12.34
N GLN A 25 13.26 21.05 13.05
CA GLN A 25 12.77 19.68 13.27
C GLN A 25 11.45 19.65 14.05
N LEU A 26 11.31 20.50 15.08
CA LEU A 26 10.05 20.62 15.82
C LEU A 26 8.94 21.25 14.97
N GLU A 27 9.24 22.29 14.19
CA GLU A 27 8.27 22.93 13.30
C GLU A 27 7.72 21.96 12.26
N LEU A 28 8.58 21.11 11.68
CA LEU A 28 8.16 20.05 10.75
C LEU A 28 7.18 19.08 11.41
N LEU A 29 7.44 18.65 12.63
CA LEU A 29 6.55 17.77 13.39
C LEU A 29 5.21 18.43 13.70
N LEU A 30 5.22 19.68 14.18
CA LEU A 30 4.01 20.44 14.49
C LEU A 30 3.14 20.66 13.25
N ALA A 31 3.75 20.96 12.11
CA ALA A 31 3.05 21.11 10.84
C ALA A 31 2.36 19.81 10.37
N HIS A 32 2.77 18.67 10.92
CA HIS A 32 2.21 17.36 10.60
C HIS A 32 1.41 16.74 11.74
N GLY A 33 1.02 17.54 12.73
CA GLY A 33 0.04 17.16 13.74
C GLY A 33 0.64 16.66 15.05
N LEU A 34 1.93 16.90 15.32
CA LEU A 34 2.49 16.63 16.64
C LEU A 34 1.72 17.41 17.71
N ASP A 35 1.31 16.70 18.76
CA ASP A 35 0.75 17.27 19.98
C ASP A 35 1.53 16.79 21.22
N GLN A 36 1.09 17.23 22.40
CA GLN A 36 1.77 16.90 23.66
C GLN A 36 1.60 15.43 24.07
N ASN A 37 0.57 14.73 23.56
CA ASN A 37 0.29 13.33 23.88
C ASN A 37 0.96 12.34 22.92
N SER A 38 1.44 12.85 21.79
CA SER A 38 2.13 12.08 20.76
C SER A 38 3.37 11.38 21.31
N THR A 39 3.57 10.13 20.91
CA THR A 39 4.75 9.32 21.21
C THR A 39 5.74 9.45 20.07
N VAL A 40 6.97 9.91 20.37
CA VAL A 40 8.01 10.18 19.37
C VAL A 40 9.20 9.26 19.57
N VAL A 41 9.59 8.58 18.50
CA VAL A 41 10.81 7.76 18.42
C VAL A 41 11.83 8.45 17.52
N ASP A 42 12.96 8.88 18.08
CA ASP A 42 14.06 9.53 17.36
C ASP A 42 15.23 8.55 17.18
N ILE A 43 15.39 8.04 15.96
CA ILE A 43 16.44 7.09 15.58
C ILE A 43 17.62 7.87 15.02
N GLY A 44 18.79 7.69 15.63
CA GLY A 44 19.97 8.52 15.38
C GLY A 44 19.85 9.88 16.06
N CYS A 45 19.36 9.88 17.31
CA CYS A 45 19.06 11.11 18.04
C CYS A 45 20.30 11.96 18.35
N GLY A 46 21.51 11.39 18.23
CA GLY A 46 22.78 12.04 18.52
C GLY A 46 22.79 12.66 19.91
N THR A 47 23.20 13.93 19.98
CA THR A 47 23.19 14.73 21.22
C THR A 47 21.85 15.44 21.48
N LEU A 48 20.75 15.00 20.85
CA LEU A 48 19.40 15.55 21.01
C LEU A 48 19.21 16.97 20.48
N ARG A 49 19.79 17.28 19.32
CA ARG A 49 19.65 18.59 18.67
C ARG A 49 18.18 18.98 18.46
N GLY A 50 17.38 18.10 17.84
CA GLY A 50 15.93 18.24 17.77
C GLY A 50 15.25 17.73 19.04
N GLY A 51 15.76 16.61 19.57
CA GLY A 51 15.20 15.93 20.73
C GLY A 51 14.89 16.85 21.91
N LEU A 52 15.76 17.79 22.28
CA LEU A 52 15.49 18.71 23.40
C LEU A 52 14.24 19.58 23.19
N HIS A 53 13.94 19.96 21.94
CA HIS A 53 12.75 20.75 21.60
C HIS A 53 11.49 19.88 21.67
N VAL A 54 11.58 18.65 21.15
CA VAL A 54 10.47 17.68 21.17
C VAL A 54 10.17 17.25 22.61
N ILE A 55 11.17 16.87 23.41
CA ILE A 55 11.02 16.49 24.83
C ILE A 55 10.34 17.61 25.62
N ARG A 56 10.67 18.87 25.35
CA ARG A 56 10.04 20.02 26.02
C ARG A 56 8.56 20.15 25.67
N HIS A 57 8.19 19.86 24.41
CA HIS A 57 6.82 19.95 23.92
C HIS A 57 5.92 18.84 24.47
N LEU A 58 6.44 17.61 24.55
CA LEU A 58 5.67 16.42 24.91
C LEU A 58 5.36 16.30 26.40
N GLU A 59 4.29 15.60 26.75
CA GLU A 59 4.03 15.10 28.10
C GLU A 59 5.11 14.08 28.55
N PRO A 60 5.30 13.88 29.87
CA PRO A 60 6.33 12.98 30.36
C PRO A 60 6.21 11.54 29.82
N GLY A 61 7.35 10.93 29.51
CA GLY A 61 7.45 9.54 29.06
C GLY A 61 7.14 9.29 27.58
N ARG A 62 6.93 10.35 26.79
CA ARG A 62 6.53 10.26 25.38
C ARG A 62 7.67 10.33 24.36
N TYR A 63 8.91 10.46 24.82
CA TYR A 63 10.08 10.55 23.94
C TYR A 63 11.01 9.36 24.13
N VAL A 64 11.36 8.70 23.02
CA VAL A 64 12.36 7.65 22.95
C VAL A 64 13.43 8.06 21.96
N GLY A 65 14.67 8.26 22.42
CA GLY A 65 15.83 8.57 21.57
C GLY A 65 16.83 7.43 21.58
N VAL A 66 17.22 6.95 20.41
CA VAL A 66 18.24 5.89 20.28
C VAL A 66 19.36 6.31 19.36
N ASP A 67 20.59 5.95 19.71
CA ASP A 67 21.77 6.18 18.89
C ASP A 67 22.77 5.03 19.05
N PRO A 68 23.44 4.56 17.98
CA PRO A 68 24.47 3.52 18.10
C PRO A 68 25.70 3.95 18.92
N LEU A 69 25.95 5.25 19.08
CA LEU A 69 27.11 5.78 19.79
C LEU A 69 26.75 6.10 21.24
N ALA A 70 27.10 5.21 22.17
CA ALA A 70 26.81 5.34 23.60
C ALA A 70 27.31 6.68 24.21
N GLU A 71 28.42 7.21 23.70
CA GLU A 71 28.96 8.51 24.10
C GLU A 71 28.05 9.70 23.73
N LEU A 72 27.31 9.63 22.61
CA LEU A 72 26.36 10.67 22.22
C LEU A 72 25.10 10.59 23.08
N VAL A 73 24.65 9.36 23.38
CA VAL A 73 23.51 9.10 24.28
C VAL A 73 23.80 9.65 25.68
N GLU A 74 25.01 9.42 26.21
CA GLU A 74 25.37 9.92 27.54
C GLU A 74 25.45 11.45 27.59
N GLU A 75 26.00 12.08 26.56
CA GLU A 75 25.97 13.54 26.45
C GLU A 75 24.52 14.06 26.32
N GLY A 76 23.66 13.37 25.57
CA GLY A 76 22.23 13.67 25.49
C GLY A 76 21.55 13.65 26.85
N ARG A 77 21.81 12.62 27.68
CA ARG A 77 21.29 12.54 29.06
C ARG A 77 21.75 13.72 29.92
N LYS A 78 23.00 14.16 29.75
CA LYS A 78 23.53 15.35 30.44
C LYS A 78 22.82 16.62 29.99
N LEU A 79 22.63 16.80 28.68
CA LEU A 79 21.92 17.96 28.12
C LEU A 79 20.46 18.02 28.57
N VAL A 80 19.77 16.89 28.71
CA VAL A 80 18.40 16.83 29.29
C VAL A 80 18.39 17.40 30.71
N ARG A 81 19.37 17.03 31.55
CA ARG A 81 19.49 17.55 32.92
C ARG A 81 19.79 19.05 32.94
N GLU A 82 20.72 19.50 32.11
CA GLU A 82 21.12 20.91 32.00
C GLU A 82 19.98 21.80 31.46
N ALA A 83 19.16 21.25 30.56
CA ALA A 83 17.98 21.92 30.02
C ALA A 83 16.78 21.92 30.98
N GLY A 84 16.88 21.27 32.15
CA GLY A 84 15.81 21.17 33.14
C GLY A 84 14.63 20.32 32.68
N LEU A 85 14.88 19.29 31.86
CA LEU A 85 13.86 18.41 31.26
C LEU A 85 13.86 17.00 31.85
N ALA A 86 14.50 16.78 33.00
CA ALA A 86 14.59 15.46 33.61
C ALA A 86 13.23 14.92 34.07
N ASP A 87 12.29 15.79 34.42
CA ASP A 87 10.91 15.50 34.79
C ASP A 87 10.07 14.98 33.61
N LYS A 88 10.46 15.29 32.37
CA LYS A 88 9.85 14.74 31.15
C LYS A 88 10.16 13.26 30.93
N ASN A 89 11.07 12.68 31.70
CA ASN A 89 11.41 11.24 31.69
C ASN A 89 11.61 10.63 30.28
N PRO A 90 12.50 11.20 29.43
CA PRO A 90 12.78 10.62 28.12
C PRO A 90 13.56 9.30 28.25
N VAL A 91 13.23 8.33 27.40
CA VAL A 91 14.00 7.08 27.28
C VAL A 91 15.13 7.30 26.29
N LEU A 92 16.38 7.19 26.75
CA LEU A 92 17.56 7.39 25.91
C LEU A 92 18.45 6.15 25.95
N GLY A 93 18.80 5.60 24.79
CA GLY A 93 19.40 4.26 24.70
C GLY A 93 20.14 3.93 23.41
N CYS A 94 20.48 2.65 23.28
CA CYS A 94 21.05 2.05 22.08
C CYS A 94 19.93 1.68 21.10
N LEU A 95 20.26 1.47 19.82
CA LEU A 95 19.32 0.96 18.81
C LEU A 95 18.60 -0.33 19.21
N SER A 96 19.20 -1.18 20.04
CA SER A 96 18.56 -2.40 20.56
C SER A 96 17.35 -2.11 21.46
N ASP A 97 17.31 -0.92 22.07
CA ASP A 97 16.28 -0.55 23.04
C ASP A 97 14.94 -0.24 22.37
N LEU A 98 14.92 -0.10 21.04
CA LEU A 98 13.67 -0.05 20.27
C LEU A 98 12.83 -1.33 20.41
N SER A 99 13.44 -2.45 20.79
CA SER A 99 12.69 -3.69 21.08
C SER A 99 11.76 -3.58 22.29
N ASN A 100 11.96 -2.57 23.15
CA ASN A 100 11.08 -2.29 24.29
C ASN A 100 9.97 -1.29 23.96
N VAL A 101 10.00 -0.68 22.76
CA VAL A 101 8.88 0.14 22.29
C VAL A 101 7.76 -0.80 21.89
N THR A 102 6.56 -0.56 22.40
CA THR A 102 5.39 -1.36 22.03
C THR A 102 5.21 -1.34 20.52
N SER A 103 4.96 -2.50 19.93
CA SER A 103 4.67 -2.61 18.49
C SER A 103 3.54 -1.65 18.11
N ARG A 104 3.70 -0.96 16.97
CA ARG A 104 2.71 -0.01 16.43
C ARG A 104 2.22 1.06 17.42
N SER A 105 3.13 1.65 18.20
CA SER A 105 2.77 2.66 19.23
C SER A 105 3.36 4.06 19.00
N ALA A 106 4.21 4.24 18.01
CA ALA A 106 4.85 5.53 17.74
C ALA A 106 4.02 6.37 16.76
N ASP A 107 3.44 7.45 17.26
CA ASP A 107 2.73 8.45 16.45
C ASP A 107 3.69 9.14 15.46
N PHE A 108 4.94 9.37 15.90
CA PHE A 108 5.99 9.90 15.03
C PHE A 108 7.30 9.13 15.16
N VAL A 109 7.95 8.93 14.03
CA VAL A 109 9.34 8.46 13.96
C VAL A 109 10.20 9.51 13.25
N LEU A 110 11.41 9.75 13.75
CA LEU A 110 12.39 10.68 13.19
C LEU A 110 13.67 9.95 12.82
N THR A 111 14.23 10.25 11.65
CA THR A 111 15.58 9.81 11.23
C THR A 111 16.30 10.96 10.50
N GLN A 112 16.59 12.03 11.23
CA GLN A 112 17.04 13.27 10.61
C GLN A 112 18.51 13.23 10.22
N SER A 113 18.80 13.33 8.91
CA SER A 113 20.13 13.18 8.30
C SER A 113 20.78 11.81 8.51
N VAL A 114 20.04 10.81 9.00
CA VAL A 114 20.60 9.49 9.35
C VAL A 114 20.82 8.64 8.10
N LEU A 115 19.84 8.58 7.21
CA LEU A 115 19.88 7.68 6.04
C LEU A 115 21.06 7.99 5.10
N ASN A 116 21.53 9.24 5.08
CA ASN A 116 22.70 9.68 4.28
C ASN A 116 24.05 9.21 4.82
N HIS A 117 24.04 8.49 5.95
CA HIS A 117 25.22 7.91 6.59
C HIS A 117 25.20 6.38 6.58
N LEU A 118 24.23 5.76 5.89
CA LEU A 118 24.00 4.32 5.92
C LEU A 118 24.34 3.67 4.57
N GLY A 119 24.84 2.43 4.62
CA GLY A 119 24.84 1.52 3.46
C GLY A 119 23.47 0.85 3.27
N ALA A 120 23.31 0.09 2.18
CA ALA A 120 22.02 -0.49 1.82
C ALA A 120 21.41 -1.38 2.92
N GLU A 121 22.21 -2.31 3.48
CA GLU A 121 21.75 -3.22 4.54
C GLU A 121 21.31 -2.48 5.81
N GLN A 122 21.95 -1.35 6.11
CA GLN A 122 21.59 -0.53 7.26
C GLN A 122 20.30 0.26 7.02
N VAL A 123 20.06 0.71 5.78
CA VAL A 123 18.78 1.33 5.40
C VAL A 123 17.65 0.30 5.49
N GLU A 124 17.85 -0.91 4.96
CA GLU A 124 16.89 -2.04 5.06
C GLU A 124 16.53 -2.33 6.52
N ALA A 125 17.54 -2.49 7.38
CA ALA A 125 17.32 -2.70 8.80
C ALA A 125 16.64 -1.52 9.50
N THR A 126 16.86 -0.28 9.03
CA THR A 126 16.19 0.91 9.57
C THR A 126 14.72 0.92 9.18
N VAL A 127 14.39 0.69 7.90
CA VAL A 127 13.00 0.60 7.43
C VAL A 127 12.25 -0.48 8.20
N ALA A 128 12.82 -1.67 8.37
CA ALA A 128 12.19 -2.76 9.13
C ALA A 128 11.86 -2.37 10.58
N ARG A 129 12.77 -1.63 11.25
CA ARG A 129 12.56 -1.15 12.62
C ARG A 129 11.50 -0.07 12.70
N VAL A 130 11.51 0.89 11.77
CA VAL A 130 10.45 1.90 11.71
C VAL A 130 9.11 1.21 11.50
N ALA A 131 9.03 0.29 10.54
CA ALA A 131 7.84 -0.49 10.25
C ALA A 131 7.37 -1.36 11.42
N SER A 132 8.21 -1.69 12.42
CA SER A 132 7.74 -2.42 13.61
C SER A 132 7.12 -1.50 14.68
N VAL A 133 7.57 -0.25 14.79
CA VAL A 133 7.14 0.65 15.88
C VAL A 133 6.11 1.70 15.45
N LEU A 134 6.07 2.06 14.17
CA LEU A 134 5.18 3.10 13.63
C LEU A 134 3.71 2.72 13.88
N ALA A 135 2.93 3.59 14.51
CA ALA A 135 1.49 3.41 14.67
C ALA A 135 0.78 3.34 13.31
N ASP A 136 -0.51 2.97 13.31
CA ASP A 136 -1.26 2.80 12.08
C ASP A 136 -1.38 4.11 11.29
N ASP A 137 -1.79 5.18 11.97
CA ASP A 137 -1.84 6.55 11.47
C ASP A 137 -0.51 7.33 11.66
N GLY A 138 0.53 6.63 12.13
CA GLY A 138 1.82 7.21 12.46
C GLY A 138 2.58 7.77 11.25
N LYS A 139 3.44 8.76 11.52
CA LYS A 139 4.25 9.44 10.50
C LYS A 139 5.74 9.32 10.77
N TRP A 140 6.47 8.75 9.81
CA TRP A 140 7.92 8.77 9.80
C TRP A 140 8.42 9.98 8.99
N LEU A 141 8.84 11.03 9.71
CA LEU A 141 9.36 12.26 9.11
C LEU A 141 10.89 12.20 9.03
N SER A 142 11.41 12.17 7.81
CA SER A 142 12.82 11.87 7.55
C SER A 142 13.44 12.84 6.55
N THR A 143 14.78 12.83 6.52
CA THR A 143 15.57 13.58 5.55
C THR A 143 16.65 12.71 4.94
N GLY A 144 16.87 12.87 3.64
CA GLY A 144 17.72 11.99 2.85
C GLY A 144 18.22 12.63 1.56
N ARG A 145 19.02 11.88 0.80
CA ARG A 145 19.36 12.15 -0.59
C ARG A 145 18.77 11.01 -1.41
N ILE A 146 17.80 11.32 -2.27
CA ILE A 146 17.13 10.33 -3.13
C ILE A 146 17.33 10.73 -4.59
N SER A 147 17.68 9.76 -5.44
CA SER A 147 17.96 10.01 -6.86
C SER A 147 17.39 8.92 -7.76
N GLU A 148 16.86 9.31 -8.92
CA GLU A 148 16.47 8.36 -9.99
C GLU A 148 17.69 7.64 -10.61
N ALA A 149 18.87 8.25 -10.53
CA ALA A 149 20.07 7.77 -11.21
C ALA A 149 20.80 6.65 -10.43
N VAL A 150 20.38 6.36 -9.20
CA VAL A 150 20.98 5.35 -8.34
C VAL A 150 20.07 4.11 -8.34
N GLU A 151 20.64 2.93 -8.57
CA GLU A 151 19.86 1.68 -8.63
C GLU A 151 19.46 1.17 -7.24
N ARG A 152 20.37 1.26 -6.25
CA ARG A 152 20.18 0.77 -4.87
C ARG A 152 20.55 1.83 -3.84
N VAL A 153 21.81 1.85 -3.42
CA VAL A 153 22.41 2.91 -2.59
C VAL A 153 23.82 3.15 -3.12
N ASP A 154 24.12 4.39 -3.47
CA ASP A 154 25.51 4.85 -3.58
C ASP A 154 25.97 5.15 -2.16
N GLU A 155 26.88 4.34 -1.62
CA GLU A 155 27.33 4.45 -0.23
C GLU A 155 28.28 5.64 0.01
N GLY A 156 28.63 6.41 -1.03
CA GLY A 156 29.51 7.55 -0.88
C GLY A 156 30.88 7.16 -0.29
N GLN A 157 31.36 7.92 0.69
CA GLN A 157 32.67 7.70 1.32
C GLN A 157 32.56 7.14 2.74
N PRO A 158 33.51 6.30 3.20
CA PRO A 158 33.57 5.89 4.61
C PRO A 158 33.71 7.09 5.55
N HIS A 159 32.98 7.09 6.67
CA HIS A 159 33.09 8.18 7.65
C HIS A 159 34.45 8.11 8.38
N PRO A 160 35.22 9.22 8.43
CA PRO A 160 36.63 9.19 8.87
C PRO A 160 36.81 8.85 10.36
N ARG A 161 35.75 8.98 11.16
CA ARG A 161 35.77 8.74 12.61
C ARG A 161 34.77 7.69 13.10
N ARG A 162 33.92 7.18 12.20
CA ARG A 162 32.77 6.33 12.55
C ARG A 162 32.77 5.14 11.59
N PRO A 163 33.45 4.03 11.95
CA PRO A 163 33.82 2.98 10.99
C PRO A 163 32.61 2.27 10.35
N ASN A 164 31.43 2.34 10.98
CA ASN A 164 30.19 1.74 10.50
C ASN A 164 29.25 2.77 9.84
N GLU A 165 29.74 3.97 9.52
CA GLU A 165 28.98 5.02 8.85
C GLU A 165 29.62 5.41 7.51
N ARG A 166 28.79 6.02 6.67
CA ARG A 166 29.12 6.62 5.39
C ARG A 166 28.99 8.13 5.43
N LEU A 167 29.46 8.81 4.40
CA LEU A 167 29.25 10.23 4.14
C LEU A 167 28.63 10.36 2.75
N ASP A 168 27.52 11.10 2.70
CA ASP A 168 26.80 11.43 1.48
C ASP A 168 26.26 10.21 0.72
N SER A 169 25.76 9.20 1.45
CA SER A 169 25.01 8.13 0.82
C SER A 169 23.80 8.68 0.06
N VAL A 170 23.53 8.15 -1.12
CA VAL A 170 22.37 8.49 -1.96
C VAL A 170 21.55 7.24 -2.21
N MET A 171 20.27 7.28 -1.88
CA MET A 171 19.33 6.17 -2.12
C MET A 171 18.76 6.28 -3.53
N GLY A 172 18.66 5.13 -4.20
CA GLY A 172 17.91 5.01 -5.44
C GLY A 172 16.41 5.14 -5.18
N ARG A 173 15.71 6.05 -5.87
CA ARG A 173 14.27 6.27 -5.64
C ARG A 173 13.48 4.98 -5.75
N ALA A 174 13.56 4.33 -6.92
CA ALA A 174 12.78 3.14 -7.20
C ALA A 174 13.11 1.99 -6.24
N TRP A 175 14.36 1.89 -5.76
CA TRP A 175 14.72 0.89 -4.76
C TRP A 175 14.16 1.21 -3.38
N PHE A 176 14.26 2.46 -2.94
CA PHE A 176 13.77 2.86 -1.63
C PHE A 176 12.25 2.75 -1.53
N GLU A 177 11.53 3.17 -2.57
CA GLU A 177 10.07 2.99 -2.67
C GLU A 177 9.67 1.51 -2.63
N ARG A 178 10.42 0.62 -3.33
CA ARG A 178 10.20 -0.83 -3.23
C ARG A 178 10.43 -1.36 -1.83
N LEU A 179 11.54 -1.00 -1.19
CA LEU A 179 11.85 -1.40 0.18
C LEU A 179 10.76 -0.95 1.17
N LEU A 180 10.30 0.30 1.08
CA LEU A 180 9.19 0.79 1.91
C LEU A 180 7.92 -0.02 1.67
N SER A 181 7.59 -0.29 0.40
CA SER A 181 6.41 -1.07 0.05
C SER A 181 6.49 -2.50 0.60
N GLU A 182 7.65 -3.15 0.58
CA GLU A 182 7.89 -4.49 1.18
C GLU A 182 7.58 -4.52 2.69
N HIS A 183 7.61 -3.37 3.36
CA HIS A 183 7.27 -3.20 4.76
C HIS A 183 5.88 -2.57 5.00
N GLY A 184 5.03 -2.50 3.97
CA GLY A 184 3.69 -1.92 4.06
C GLY A 184 3.68 -0.40 4.25
N LEU A 185 4.72 0.28 3.78
CA LEU A 185 4.90 1.72 3.91
C LEU A 185 4.86 2.43 2.55
N VAL A 186 4.45 3.69 2.55
CA VAL A 186 4.44 4.58 1.39
C VAL A 186 5.13 5.90 1.72
N ILE A 187 5.85 6.47 0.74
CA ILE A 187 6.58 7.73 0.87
C ILE A 187 5.87 8.86 0.12
N GLU A 188 5.85 10.04 0.75
CA GLU A 188 5.45 11.30 0.16
C GLU A 188 6.57 12.34 0.32
N THR A 189 6.90 13.05 -0.76
CA THR A 189 7.89 14.15 -0.70
C THR A 189 7.25 15.43 -0.19
N LEU A 190 7.83 16.05 0.84
CA LEU A 190 7.31 17.24 1.51
C LEU A 190 7.89 18.53 0.91
N THR A 191 7.36 18.94 -0.24
CA THR A 191 7.85 20.11 -0.99
C THR A 191 7.67 21.46 -0.27
N GLY A 192 6.74 21.55 0.68
CA GLY A 192 6.50 22.74 1.50
C GLY A 192 7.50 22.97 2.63
N HIS A 193 8.42 22.04 2.87
CA HIS A 193 9.37 22.07 3.99
C HIS A 193 10.81 22.01 3.51
N PRO A 194 11.39 23.10 2.98
CA PRO A 194 12.76 23.09 2.47
C PRO A 194 13.75 22.80 3.61
N HIS A 195 14.59 21.78 3.43
CA HIS A 195 15.62 21.45 4.40
C HIS A 195 16.72 22.52 4.43
N PRO A 196 17.18 23.00 5.61
CA PRO A 196 18.23 24.03 5.70
C PRO A 196 19.57 23.68 5.05
N ARG A 197 19.81 22.39 4.77
CA ARG A 197 21.03 21.88 4.11
C ARG A 197 20.78 21.29 2.71
N GLY A 198 19.58 21.47 2.16
CA GLY A 198 19.24 20.97 0.82
C GLY A 198 19.14 19.44 0.71
N LEU A 199 18.67 18.79 1.77
CA LEU A 199 18.27 17.38 1.71
C LEU A 199 16.81 17.28 1.27
N ASP A 200 16.44 16.15 0.70
CA ASP A 200 15.05 15.79 0.49
C ASP A 200 14.37 15.62 1.85
N VAL A 201 13.15 16.15 1.97
CA VAL A 201 12.30 16.00 3.16
C VAL A 201 11.09 15.19 2.74
N PHE A 202 10.77 14.16 3.51
CA PHE A 202 9.70 13.25 3.15
C PHE A 202 9.00 12.68 4.39
N CYS A 203 7.74 12.32 4.21
CA CYS A 203 6.93 11.60 5.16
C CYS A 203 6.77 10.16 4.65
N VAL A 204 6.92 9.19 5.54
CA VAL A 204 6.56 7.80 5.29
C VAL A 204 5.44 7.41 6.23
N GLN A 205 4.39 6.80 5.71
CA GLN A 205 3.24 6.34 6.49
C GLN A 205 2.95 4.88 6.18
N ARG A 206 2.19 4.23 7.06
CA ARG A 206 1.65 2.93 6.70
C ARG A 206 0.63 3.08 5.60
N LEU A 207 0.66 2.11 4.71
CA LEU A 207 -0.26 2.05 3.61
C LEU A 207 -1.66 1.57 4.07
N ASP A 208 -1.72 0.75 5.12
CA ASP A 208 -2.98 0.18 5.62
C ASP A 208 -3.94 1.24 6.19
N SER A 209 -3.48 2.22 6.97
CA SER A 209 -4.40 3.10 7.74
C SER A 209 -5.27 4.07 6.94
N THR A 210 -4.79 4.58 5.80
CA THR A 210 -5.59 5.47 4.94
C THR A 210 -6.32 4.72 3.83
N ILE A 211 -5.70 3.66 3.32
CA ILE A 211 -6.27 2.89 2.21
C ILE A 211 -7.36 1.95 2.71
N SER A 212 -7.20 1.29 3.87
CA SER A 212 -8.23 0.42 4.42
C SER A 212 -9.53 1.19 4.65
N ALA A 213 -9.47 2.39 5.25
CA ALA A 213 -10.63 3.23 5.49
C ALA A 213 -11.33 3.70 4.19
N ARG A 214 -10.55 3.98 3.13
CA ARG A 214 -11.12 4.30 1.81
C ARG A 214 -11.78 3.10 1.15
N ILE A 215 -11.12 1.93 1.19
CA ILE A 215 -11.69 0.69 0.67
C ILE A 215 -12.96 0.34 1.45
N GLU A 216 -12.94 0.45 2.78
CA GLU A 216 -14.08 0.23 3.66
C GLU A 216 -15.25 1.14 3.29
N SER A 217 -15.01 2.45 3.13
CA SER A 217 -16.05 3.41 2.75
C SER A 217 -16.68 3.06 1.40
N THR A 218 -15.86 2.72 0.39
CA THR A 218 -16.35 2.35 -0.94
C THR A 218 -17.08 1.00 -0.90
N LEU A 219 -16.55 0.02 -0.16
CA LEU A 219 -17.14 -1.30 -0.02
C LEU A 219 -18.47 -1.24 0.74
N SER A 220 -18.56 -0.44 1.81
CA SER A 220 -19.79 -0.21 2.57
C SER A 220 -20.89 0.29 1.66
N GLN A 221 -20.58 1.29 0.81
CA GLN A 221 -21.54 1.81 -0.16
C GLN A 221 -22.00 0.75 -1.16
N LEU A 222 -21.09 -0.09 -1.68
CA LEU A 222 -21.44 -1.18 -2.59
C LEU A 222 -22.33 -2.26 -1.92
N LEU A 223 -22.24 -2.44 -0.60
CA LEU A 223 -23.04 -3.44 0.12
C LEU A 223 -24.45 -2.96 0.45
N GLU A 224 -24.69 -1.66 0.52
CA GLU A 224 -26.02 -1.09 0.82
C GLU A 224 -27.08 -1.46 -0.23
N TRP A 225 -26.65 -1.71 -1.46
CA TRP A 225 -27.49 -2.08 -2.59
C TRP A 225 -27.65 -3.59 -2.71
N ASP A 226 -28.89 -4.06 -2.61
CA ASP A 226 -29.25 -5.45 -2.82
C ASP A 226 -29.22 -5.78 -4.31
N THR A 227 -28.09 -6.34 -4.74
CA THR A 227 -27.85 -6.83 -6.09
C THR A 227 -27.94 -8.36 -6.20
N SER A 228 -28.60 -8.99 -5.22
CA SER A 228 -28.96 -10.42 -5.28
C SER A 228 -30.10 -10.65 -6.30
N PRO A 229 -30.42 -11.90 -6.67
CA PRO A 229 -31.53 -12.19 -7.59
C PRO A 229 -32.90 -11.75 -7.07
N ASP A 230 -33.06 -11.61 -5.74
CA ASP A 230 -34.28 -11.14 -5.09
C ASP A 230 -34.26 -9.60 -4.86
N GLY A 231 -33.11 -8.97 -5.09
CA GLY A 231 -32.87 -7.54 -4.93
C GLY A 231 -33.35 -6.69 -6.12
N ALA A 232 -33.35 -5.37 -5.93
CA ALA A 232 -33.82 -4.40 -6.92
C ALA A 232 -32.78 -3.33 -7.29
N ASP A 233 -31.57 -3.40 -6.74
CA ASP A 233 -30.63 -2.27 -6.77
C ASP A 233 -29.53 -2.41 -7.84
N CYS A 234 -29.56 -3.44 -8.69
CA CYS A 234 -28.57 -3.62 -9.77
C CYS A 234 -28.43 -2.38 -10.67
N GLN A 235 -29.55 -1.72 -11.01
CA GLN A 235 -29.52 -0.50 -11.81
C GLN A 235 -28.86 0.66 -11.06
N VAL A 236 -29.17 0.82 -9.76
CA VAL A 236 -28.62 1.90 -8.93
C VAL A 236 -27.11 1.72 -8.77
N MET A 237 -26.66 0.48 -8.53
CA MET A 237 -25.25 0.14 -8.48
C MET A 237 -24.55 0.41 -9.81
N ALA A 238 -25.17 0.05 -10.94
CA ALA A 238 -24.59 0.31 -12.25
C ALA A 238 -24.42 1.80 -12.53
N GLU A 239 -25.42 2.62 -12.19
CA GLU A 239 -25.36 4.09 -12.30
C GLU A 239 -24.29 4.70 -11.39
N TRP A 240 -24.14 4.17 -10.17
CA TRP A 240 -23.08 4.61 -9.26
C TRP A 240 -21.68 4.26 -9.80
N LEU A 241 -21.50 3.02 -10.29
CA LEU A 241 -20.23 2.57 -10.87
C LEU A 241 -19.84 3.41 -12.08
N GLU A 242 -20.80 3.83 -12.90
CA GLU A 242 -20.57 4.76 -14.00
C GLU A 242 -20.07 6.13 -13.54
N SER A 243 -20.69 6.68 -12.49
CA SER A 243 -20.24 7.94 -11.91
C SER A 243 -18.82 7.82 -11.37
N ALA A 244 -18.55 6.76 -10.60
CA ALA A 244 -17.22 6.50 -10.03
C ALA A 244 -16.15 6.27 -11.12
N ALA A 245 -16.48 5.54 -12.18
CA ALA A 245 -15.59 5.36 -13.33
C ALA A 245 -15.38 6.67 -14.11
N GLY A 246 -16.42 7.50 -14.25
CA GLY A 246 -16.34 8.82 -14.89
C GLY A 246 -15.40 9.78 -14.15
N GLU A 247 -15.43 9.79 -12.81
CA GLU A 247 -14.47 10.55 -11.99
C GLU A 247 -13.01 10.11 -12.21
N LEU A 248 -12.82 8.84 -12.56
CA LEU A 248 -11.52 8.26 -12.91
C LEU A 248 -11.12 8.50 -14.39
N GLY A 249 -11.96 9.19 -15.16
CA GLY A 249 -11.72 9.51 -16.57
C GLY A 249 -12.03 8.37 -17.55
N PHE A 250 -12.87 7.41 -17.16
CA PHE A 250 -13.36 6.38 -18.08
C PHE A 250 -14.57 6.87 -18.87
N ASP A 251 -14.62 6.49 -20.15
CA ASP A 251 -15.83 6.48 -20.95
C ASP A 251 -16.59 5.18 -20.68
N THR A 252 -17.92 5.25 -20.54
CA THR A 252 -18.75 4.04 -20.34
C THR A 252 -19.54 3.65 -21.58
N HIS A 253 -19.55 2.36 -21.87
CA HIS A 253 -20.54 1.71 -22.74
C HIS A 253 -21.36 0.67 -21.97
N ARG A 254 -22.69 0.78 -22.03
CA ARG A 254 -23.62 -0.23 -21.52
C ARG A 254 -24.01 -1.22 -22.63
N PHE A 255 -24.06 -2.50 -22.31
CA PHE A 255 -24.57 -3.55 -23.19
C PHE A 255 -25.55 -4.48 -22.46
N GLY A 256 -26.63 -4.88 -23.14
CA GLY A 256 -27.64 -5.77 -22.58
C GLY A 256 -28.87 -5.04 -22.04
N ASP A 257 -29.58 -5.71 -21.10
CA ASP A 257 -30.78 -5.17 -20.46
C ASP A 257 -30.44 -4.02 -19.51
N ALA A 258 -31.42 -3.13 -19.28
CA ALA A 258 -31.28 -1.99 -18.39
C ALA A 258 -31.23 -2.36 -16.90
N GLN A 259 -31.76 -3.53 -16.51
CA GLN A 259 -31.83 -3.93 -15.10
C GLN A 259 -30.47 -4.39 -14.54
N ALA A 260 -29.69 -5.15 -15.32
CA ALA A 260 -28.37 -5.65 -14.95
C ALA A 260 -27.39 -5.58 -16.14
N PRO A 261 -27.09 -4.37 -16.65
CA PRO A 261 -26.26 -4.22 -17.85
C PRO A 261 -24.83 -4.72 -17.61
N LEU A 262 -24.19 -5.18 -18.68
CA LEU A 262 -22.73 -5.22 -18.77
C LEU A 262 -22.22 -3.79 -18.94
N LEU A 263 -21.37 -3.34 -18.02
CA LEU A 263 -20.65 -2.07 -18.10
C LEU A 263 -19.26 -2.33 -18.69
N ILE A 264 -18.89 -1.53 -19.69
CA ILE A 264 -17.57 -1.57 -20.32
C ILE A 264 -17.00 -0.17 -20.19
N PHE A 265 -16.06 -0.01 -19.26
CA PHE A 265 -15.33 1.23 -19.05
C PHE A 265 -14.07 1.23 -19.89
N ARG A 266 -13.78 2.33 -20.59
CA ARG A 266 -12.54 2.50 -21.34
C ARG A 266 -11.84 3.79 -20.93
N ARG A 267 -10.54 3.72 -20.64
CA ARG A 267 -9.68 4.88 -20.39
C ARG A 267 -8.39 4.74 -21.17
N SER A 268 -8.01 5.78 -21.91
CA SER A 268 -6.71 5.85 -22.59
C SER A 268 -5.56 5.84 -21.57
N ALA A 269 -4.36 5.46 -22.04
CA ALA A 269 -3.17 5.50 -21.19
C ALA A 269 -2.89 6.92 -20.65
N THR A 270 -2.41 7.01 -19.41
CA THR A 270 -2.11 8.26 -18.69
C THR A 270 -0.67 8.28 -18.20
N GLY A 271 -0.13 9.46 -17.91
CA GLY A 271 1.22 9.60 -17.35
C GLY A 271 2.34 9.07 -18.27
N GLY A 272 2.12 9.05 -19.59
CA GLY A 272 3.04 8.46 -20.56
C GLY A 272 3.08 6.93 -20.55
N GLY A 273 2.10 6.28 -19.92
CA GLY A 273 1.96 4.83 -19.87
C GLY A 273 1.76 4.18 -21.24
N ARG A 274 2.15 2.91 -21.34
CA ARG A 274 2.08 2.07 -22.54
C ARG A 274 1.35 0.76 -22.25
N GLY A 275 1.08 -0.01 -23.29
CA GLY A 275 0.38 -1.28 -23.20
C GLY A 275 -1.13 -1.12 -22.95
N ARG A 276 -1.83 -2.24 -22.98
CA ARG A 276 -3.28 -2.32 -22.76
C ARG A 276 -3.64 -3.45 -21.82
N VAL A 277 -4.58 -3.18 -20.93
CA VAL A 277 -5.06 -4.14 -19.92
C VAL A 277 -6.57 -4.24 -20.02
N VAL A 278 -7.07 -5.48 -19.99
CA VAL A 278 -8.49 -5.78 -19.76
C VAL A 278 -8.65 -6.26 -18.32
N MET A 279 -9.48 -5.57 -17.55
CA MET A 279 -9.88 -5.94 -16.19
C MET A 279 -11.30 -6.49 -16.21
N TYR A 280 -11.58 -7.41 -15.30
CA TYR A 280 -12.90 -8.03 -15.16
C TYR A 280 -13.37 -8.02 -13.71
N ASN A 281 -14.64 -7.66 -13.49
CA ASN A 281 -15.34 -7.74 -12.22
C ASN A 281 -16.82 -8.07 -12.46
N HIS A 282 -17.57 -8.29 -11.37
CA HIS A 282 -19.02 -8.26 -11.39
C HIS A 282 -19.54 -7.49 -10.18
N TYR A 283 -20.83 -7.17 -10.20
CA TYR A 283 -21.47 -6.35 -9.18
C TYR A 283 -22.76 -6.98 -8.63
N ASP A 284 -23.27 -8.03 -9.28
CA ASP A 284 -24.27 -8.92 -8.69
C ASP A 284 -23.67 -9.82 -7.61
N VAL A 285 -24.52 -10.31 -6.73
CA VAL A 285 -24.18 -11.25 -5.65
C VAL A 285 -25.16 -12.42 -5.66
N ASP A 286 -24.82 -13.50 -4.95
CA ASP A 286 -25.72 -14.64 -4.79
C ASP A 286 -26.89 -14.32 -3.83
N HIS A 287 -27.83 -15.25 -3.68
CA HIS A 287 -28.97 -15.12 -2.77
C HIS A 287 -28.56 -14.92 -1.30
N ILE A 288 -29.37 -14.18 -0.56
CA ILE A 288 -29.22 -14.05 0.90
C ILE A 288 -29.76 -15.32 1.57
N GLU A 289 -28.85 -16.16 2.08
CA GLU A 289 -29.20 -17.35 2.85
C GLU A 289 -29.47 -17.06 4.35
N ASP A 290 -30.13 -18.00 5.05
CA ASP A 290 -30.24 -17.97 6.51
C ASP A 290 -28.90 -18.28 7.20
N GLY A 291 -28.68 -17.78 8.42
CA GLY A 291 -27.54 -18.17 9.27
C GLY A 291 -26.38 -17.17 9.33
N TRP A 292 -26.61 -15.92 8.90
CA TRP A 292 -25.65 -14.83 9.11
C TRP A 292 -25.62 -14.36 10.57
N ASN A 293 -24.42 -14.10 11.08
CA ASN A 293 -24.22 -13.48 12.40
C ASN A 293 -24.15 -11.94 12.31
N THR A 294 -23.92 -11.40 11.11
CA THR A 294 -23.89 -9.97 10.79
C THR A 294 -24.93 -9.66 9.72
N PRO A 295 -25.46 -8.43 9.60
CA PRO A 295 -26.40 -8.12 8.52
C PRO A 295 -25.70 -8.27 7.16
N PRO A 296 -26.26 -9.02 6.19
CA PRO A 296 -25.57 -9.33 4.93
C PRO A 296 -25.32 -8.09 4.05
N LEU A 297 -26.22 -7.11 4.09
CA LEU A 297 -26.15 -5.87 3.29
C LEU A 297 -25.55 -4.68 4.06
N ASN A 298 -24.94 -4.93 5.23
CA ASN A 298 -24.25 -3.88 5.99
C ASN A 298 -22.83 -4.35 6.33
N LEU A 299 -21.83 -3.66 5.78
CA LEU A 299 -20.44 -3.98 6.05
C LEU A 299 -20.19 -3.94 7.56
N THR A 300 -19.76 -5.07 8.10
CA THR A 300 -19.50 -5.18 9.54
C THR A 300 -18.03 -5.56 9.74
N GLN A 301 -17.27 -4.72 10.43
CA GLN A 301 -15.92 -5.08 10.86
C GLN A 301 -15.98 -5.83 12.20
N ILE A 302 -15.32 -6.99 12.25
CA ILE A 302 -15.03 -7.71 13.50
C ILE A 302 -13.55 -8.06 13.47
N ASP A 303 -12.82 -7.56 14.46
CA ASP A 303 -11.35 -7.63 14.51
C ASP A 303 -10.73 -7.12 13.19
N GLU A 304 -9.88 -7.91 12.55
CA GLU A 304 -9.14 -7.58 11.32
C GLU A 304 -9.87 -8.03 10.04
N ARG A 305 -11.20 -8.20 10.08
CA ARG A 305 -11.99 -8.71 8.95
C ARG A 305 -13.25 -7.89 8.69
N TRP A 306 -13.60 -7.80 7.41
CA TRP A 306 -14.89 -7.26 6.97
C TRP A 306 -15.84 -8.38 6.56
N TYR A 307 -17.07 -8.29 7.03
CA TYR A 307 -18.16 -9.24 6.80
C TYR A 307 -19.29 -8.59 6.01
N GLY A 308 -19.88 -9.35 5.09
CA GLY A 308 -21.05 -8.96 4.30
C GLY A 308 -21.16 -9.76 3.01
N LEU A 309 -22.32 -9.72 2.37
CA LEU A 309 -22.59 -10.46 1.14
C LEU A 309 -21.84 -9.84 -0.04
N GLY A 310 -21.07 -10.67 -0.76
CA GLY A 310 -20.28 -10.26 -1.92
C GLY A 310 -18.95 -9.57 -1.56
N VAL A 311 -18.58 -9.44 -0.28
CA VAL A 311 -17.28 -8.85 0.09
C VAL A 311 -16.11 -9.65 -0.49
N ALA A 312 -16.25 -10.97 -0.61
CA ALA A 312 -15.25 -11.88 -1.17
C ALA A 312 -15.46 -12.18 -2.66
N ASP A 313 -16.71 -12.16 -3.16
CA ASP A 313 -17.05 -12.41 -4.58
C ASP A 313 -18.04 -11.37 -5.13
N ASN A 314 -17.60 -10.27 -5.74
CA ASN A 314 -16.23 -9.73 -5.67
C ASN A 314 -16.19 -8.23 -5.34
N LYS A 315 -17.21 -7.71 -4.64
CA LYS A 315 -17.34 -6.28 -4.29
C LYS A 315 -16.13 -5.74 -3.51
N GLY A 316 -15.47 -6.55 -2.66
CA GLY A 316 -14.24 -6.14 -1.98
C GLY A 316 -13.06 -5.89 -2.93
N VAL A 317 -12.91 -6.77 -3.93
CA VAL A 317 -11.92 -6.60 -5.01
C VAL A 317 -12.28 -5.42 -5.92
N LEU A 318 -13.56 -5.22 -6.22
CA LEU A 318 -14.06 -4.07 -6.98
C LEU A 318 -13.75 -2.75 -6.26
N ALA A 319 -14.05 -2.65 -4.96
CA ALA A 319 -13.73 -1.48 -4.13
C ALA A 319 -12.23 -1.19 -4.10
N ALA A 320 -11.41 -2.22 -3.83
CA ALA A 320 -9.95 -2.07 -3.80
C ALA A 320 -9.38 -1.64 -5.17
N ARG A 321 -9.95 -2.10 -6.29
CA ARG A 321 -9.54 -1.67 -7.64
C ARG A 321 -9.93 -0.22 -7.93
N LEU A 322 -11.12 0.23 -7.52
CA LEU A 322 -11.53 1.63 -7.64
C LEU A 322 -10.56 2.54 -6.90
N GLU A 323 -10.24 2.23 -5.65
CA GLU A 323 -9.27 3.02 -4.88
C GLU A 323 -7.85 2.95 -5.46
N ALA A 324 -7.43 1.83 -6.05
CA ALA A 324 -6.11 1.70 -6.65
C ALA A 324 -5.97 2.58 -7.89
N LEU A 325 -7.05 2.72 -8.67
CA LEU A 325 -7.08 3.55 -9.87
C LEU A 325 -7.13 5.05 -9.55
N ARG A 326 -7.65 5.45 -8.38
CA ARG A 326 -7.62 6.84 -7.88
C ARG A 326 -6.19 7.31 -7.57
N ASP A 327 -5.31 6.38 -7.22
CA ASP A 327 -3.94 6.65 -6.74
C ASP A 327 -2.87 6.21 -7.76
N LEU A 328 -3.23 6.18 -9.04
CA LEU A 328 -2.36 5.72 -10.12
C LEU A 328 -1.95 6.89 -11.04
N ASP A 329 -0.73 7.40 -10.84
CA ASP A 329 -0.19 8.53 -11.62
C ASP A 329 0.05 8.18 -13.10
N ARG A 330 0.45 6.93 -13.35
CA ARG A 330 0.78 6.40 -14.68
C ARG A 330 0.04 5.09 -14.89
N ALA A 331 -0.71 5.00 -15.98
CA ALA A 331 -1.55 3.84 -16.28
C ALA A 331 -1.45 3.42 -17.76
N PRO A 332 -1.60 2.11 -18.07
CA PRO A 332 -1.79 1.65 -19.45
C PRO A 332 -3.18 2.09 -19.97
N GLU A 333 -3.50 1.79 -21.22
CA GLU A 333 -4.91 1.81 -21.64
C GLU A 333 -5.66 0.72 -20.86
N ILE A 334 -6.81 1.06 -20.28
CA ILE A 334 -7.62 0.13 -19.47
C ILE A 334 -8.99 -0.02 -20.11
N TRP A 335 -9.36 -1.28 -20.36
CA TRP A 335 -10.73 -1.72 -20.57
C TRP A 335 -11.18 -2.47 -19.32
N TRP A 336 -12.30 -2.08 -18.70
CA TRP A 336 -12.81 -2.72 -17.51
C TRP A 336 -14.24 -3.17 -17.74
N LEU A 337 -14.43 -4.48 -17.79
CA LEU A 337 -15.73 -5.12 -17.92
C LEU A 337 -16.27 -5.40 -16.52
N VAL A 338 -17.45 -4.89 -16.20
CA VAL A 338 -18.15 -5.13 -14.93
C VAL A 338 -19.59 -5.56 -15.24
N GLN A 339 -19.95 -6.81 -14.94
CA GLN A 339 -21.28 -7.34 -15.24
C GLN A 339 -22.16 -7.52 -14.00
N GLY A 340 -23.49 -7.60 -14.20
CA GLY A 340 -24.48 -7.84 -13.14
C GLY A 340 -25.20 -9.18 -13.25
N GLU A 341 -24.62 -10.16 -13.92
CA GLU A 341 -25.24 -11.49 -14.13
C GLU A 341 -24.23 -12.64 -13.93
N GLU A 342 -23.12 -12.39 -13.25
CA GLU A 342 -22.08 -13.40 -13.06
C GLU A 342 -22.62 -14.66 -12.36
N GLU A 343 -23.32 -14.45 -11.25
CA GLU A 343 -23.90 -15.49 -10.39
C GLU A 343 -25.11 -16.15 -11.05
N SER A 344 -25.69 -15.50 -12.06
CA SER A 344 -26.82 -15.99 -12.87
C SER A 344 -26.42 -16.56 -14.24
N GLY A 345 -25.12 -16.81 -14.45
CA GLY A 345 -24.60 -17.54 -15.62
C GLY A 345 -24.11 -16.68 -16.80
N SER A 346 -24.08 -15.35 -16.64
CA SER A 346 -23.45 -14.37 -17.54
C SER A 346 -24.03 -14.34 -18.96
N GLN A 347 -25.35 -14.35 -19.10
CA GLN A 347 -25.99 -14.44 -20.42
C GLN A 347 -25.66 -13.23 -21.29
N THR A 348 -25.76 -12.02 -20.71
CA THR A 348 -25.46 -10.76 -21.39
C THR A 348 -23.99 -10.70 -21.81
N LEU A 349 -23.05 -11.11 -20.94
CA LEU A 349 -21.63 -11.14 -21.29
C LEU A 349 -21.33 -12.17 -22.38
N ARG A 350 -21.90 -13.38 -22.31
CA ARG A 350 -21.72 -14.40 -23.36
C ARG A 350 -22.15 -13.87 -24.73
N ARG A 351 -23.32 -13.23 -24.79
CA ARG A 351 -23.82 -12.58 -26.01
C ARG A 351 -22.86 -11.50 -26.50
N TYR A 352 -22.38 -10.62 -25.61
CA TYR A 352 -21.40 -9.60 -25.98
C TYR A 352 -20.12 -10.23 -26.57
N LEU A 353 -19.61 -11.28 -25.94
CA LEU A 353 -18.39 -11.98 -26.37
C LEU A 353 -18.58 -12.71 -27.71
N GLU A 354 -19.77 -13.25 -27.99
CA GLU A 354 -20.11 -13.83 -29.29
C GLU A 354 -20.19 -12.76 -30.40
N GLU A 355 -20.74 -11.58 -30.08
CA GLU A 355 -20.92 -10.48 -31.04
C GLU A 355 -19.61 -9.69 -31.30
N HIS A 356 -18.77 -9.53 -30.28
CA HIS A 356 -17.66 -8.56 -30.30
C HIS A 356 -16.31 -9.14 -29.87
N GLY A 357 -16.28 -10.23 -29.11
CA GLY A 357 -15.08 -10.72 -28.44
C GLY A 357 -14.59 -9.80 -27.32
N LEU A 358 -13.47 -10.19 -26.69
CA LEU A 358 -12.77 -9.30 -25.75
C LEU A 358 -11.95 -8.25 -26.50
N PRO A 359 -11.77 -7.05 -25.92
CA PRO A 359 -10.84 -6.06 -26.45
C PRO A 359 -9.42 -6.62 -26.58
N ASP A 360 -8.70 -6.17 -27.61
CA ASP A 360 -7.29 -6.53 -27.82
C ASP A 360 -6.40 -5.88 -26.74
N ALA A 361 -5.73 -6.72 -25.95
CA ALA A 361 -4.92 -6.31 -24.82
C ALA A 361 -3.74 -7.25 -24.56
N ASP A 362 -2.71 -6.71 -23.91
CA ASP A 362 -1.51 -7.45 -23.52
C ASP A 362 -1.78 -8.35 -22.30
N TRP A 363 -2.58 -7.82 -21.36
CA TRP A 363 -2.84 -8.44 -20.06
C TRP A 363 -4.33 -8.47 -19.73
N PHE A 364 -4.74 -9.57 -19.11
CA PHE A 364 -6.11 -9.80 -18.64
C PHE A 364 -6.07 -10.07 -17.14
N LEU A 365 -6.79 -9.24 -16.37
CA LEU A 365 -6.78 -9.23 -14.91
C LEU A 365 -8.15 -9.59 -14.33
N ASP A 366 -8.14 -10.46 -13.32
CA ASP A 366 -9.31 -11.10 -12.72
C ASP A 366 -9.04 -11.32 -11.20
N GLU A 367 -10.07 -11.57 -10.38
CA GLU A 367 -10.04 -11.59 -8.90
C GLU A 367 -9.52 -12.91 -8.27
N ASN A 368 -9.08 -13.86 -9.10
CA ASN A 368 -8.92 -15.27 -8.72
C ASN A 368 -7.67 -15.64 -7.87
N GLY A 369 -7.01 -14.65 -7.27
CA GLY A 369 -5.91 -14.87 -6.32
C GLY A 369 -6.43 -15.11 -4.89
N LYS A 370 -5.64 -15.81 -4.07
CA LYS A 370 -5.93 -15.92 -2.63
C LYS A 370 -4.68 -16.16 -1.79
N THR A 371 -4.73 -15.81 -0.52
CA THR A 371 -3.75 -16.25 0.49
C THR A 371 -4.19 -17.60 1.04
N ASP A 372 -3.26 -18.55 1.19
CA ASP A 372 -3.57 -19.81 1.88
C ASP A 372 -3.40 -19.69 3.40
N ALA A 373 -3.78 -20.74 4.13
CA ALA A 373 -3.69 -20.77 5.60
C ALA A 373 -2.24 -20.69 6.12
N GLU A 374 -1.24 -20.93 5.27
CA GLU A 374 0.18 -20.80 5.60
C GLU A 374 0.69 -19.38 5.34
N GLY A 375 -0.18 -18.47 4.90
CA GLY A 375 0.16 -17.09 4.57
C GLY A 375 0.81 -16.92 3.19
N SER A 376 0.96 -17.99 2.41
CA SER A 376 1.54 -17.93 1.07
C SER A 376 0.52 -17.39 0.07
N GLN A 377 0.97 -16.52 -0.83
CA GLN A 377 0.08 -16.02 -1.87
C GLN A 377 0.00 -17.00 -3.04
N ARG A 378 -1.22 -17.39 -3.36
CA ARG A 378 -1.54 -18.17 -4.55
C ARG A 378 -1.95 -17.25 -5.69
N LEU A 379 -1.17 -17.28 -6.76
CA LEU A 379 -1.39 -16.50 -7.97
C LEU A 379 -1.85 -17.44 -9.09
N LEU A 380 -2.92 -17.05 -9.78
CA LEU A 380 -3.34 -17.76 -10.99
C LEU A 380 -2.79 -17.02 -12.20
N THR A 381 -1.78 -17.57 -12.88
CA THR A 381 -1.17 -16.87 -14.02
C THR A 381 -0.86 -17.82 -15.15
N TYR A 382 -1.21 -17.45 -16.37
CA TYR A 382 -0.93 -18.28 -17.54
C TYR A 382 -0.99 -17.48 -18.83
N ARG A 383 -0.39 -18.05 -19.89
CA ARG A 383 -0.61 -17.61 -21.27
C ARG A 383 -1.66 -18.51 -21.94
N GLN A 384 -2.62 -17.89 -22.62
CA GLN A 384 -3.65 -18.59 -23.40
C GLN A 384 -3.09 -19.01 -24.76
N LEU A 385 -3.24 -20.28 -25.14
CA LEU A 385 -2.81 -20.81 -26.43
C LEU A 385 -3.97 -20.87 -27.44
N ALA A 386 -3.63 -20.90 -28.73
CA ALA A 386 -4.59 -20.94 -29.83
C ALA A 386 -5.45 -22.22 -29.86
N ASP A 387 -4.97 -23.32 -29.28
CA ASP A 387 -5.71 -24.58 -29.16
C ASP A 387 -6.57 -24.66 -27.89
N GLY A 388 -6.73 -23.54 -27.17
CA GLY A 388 -7.48 -23.47 -25.93
C GLY A 388 -6.68 -23.90 -24.68
N LYS A 389 -5.48 -24.46 -24.85
CA LYS A 389 -4.63 -24.83 -23.70
C LYS A 389 -4.03 -23.60 -23.01
N ARG A 390 -3.52 -23.84 -21.81
CA ARG A 390 -2.87 -22.83 -20.97
C ARG A 390 -1.48 -23.31 -20.62
N GLU A 391 -0.53 -22.38 -20.63
CA GLU A 391 0.85 -22.65 -20.23
C GLU A 391 1.36 -21.58 -19.26
N PRO A 392 2.45 -21.83 -18.51
CA PRO A 392 3.04 -20.81 -17.66
C PRO A 392 3.40 -19.54 -18.44
N LEU A 393 3.36 -18.40 -17.77
CA LEU A 393 3.92 -17.15 -18.30
C LEU A 393 5.41 -17.33 -18.63
N THR A 394 5.91 -16.50 -19.55
CA THR A 394 7.36 -16.45 -19.80
C THR A 394 8.10 -16.02 -18.53
N PRO A 395 9.40 -16.36 -18.37
CA PRO A 395 10.16 -15.93 -17.19
C PRO A 395 10.15 -14.41 -16.99
N GLU A 396 10.13 -13.63 -18.07
CA GLU A 396 10.06 -12.17 -18.04
C GLU A 396 8.69 -11.67 -17.55
N ASP A 397 7.61 -12.18 -18.14
CA ASP A 397 6.23 -11.85 -17.73
C ASP A 397 5.98 -12.25 -16.27
N LEU A 398 6.46 -13.42 -15.88
CA LEU A 398 6.31 -13.92 -14.53
C LEU A 398 7.10 -13.05 -13.53
N GLU A 399 8.29 -12.58 -13.91
CA GLU A 399 9.06 -11.66 -13.08
C GLU A 399 8.36 -10.30 -12.92
N LEU A 400 7.69 -9.80 -13.97
CA LEU A 400 6.85 -8.60 -13.88
C LEU A 400 5.74 -8.80 -12.84
N VAL A 401 4.99 -9.90 -12.92
CA VAL A 401 3.95 -10.23 -11.93
C VAL A 401 4.55 -10.40 -10.53
N ARG A 402 5.71 -11.05 -10.41
CA ARG A 402 6.39 -11.23 -9.12
C ARG A 402 6.88 -9.93 -8.51
N ARG A 403 7.29 -8.95 -9.31
CA ARG A 403 7.64 -7.60 -8.82
C ARG A 403 6.40 -6.87 -8.33
N ALA A 404 5.33 -6.87 -9.13
CA ALA A 404 4.06 -6.23 -8.78
C ALA A 404 3.42 -6.84 -7.52
N THR A 405 3.54 -8.15 -7.36
CA THR A 405 3.01 -8.88 -6.20
C THR A 405 4.01 -8.99 -5.06
N ARG A 406 5.16 -8.30 -5.10
CA ARG A 406 6.24 -8.48 -4.12
C ARG A 406 5.85 -8.11 -2.70
N VAL A 407 5.03 -7.08 -2.59
CA VAL A 407 4.55 -6.51 -1.33
C VAL A 407 3.68 -7.50 -0.52
N ALA A 408 3.30 -8.64 -1.10
CA ALA A 408 2.42 -9.62 -0.49
C ALA A 408 3.09 -10.78 0.29
N GLY A 409 4.41 -10.73 0.48
CA GLY A 409 5.20 -11.74 1.19
C GLY A 409 6.17 -12.55 0.31
N GLU A 410 7.12 -13.24 0.97
CA GLU A 410 8.24 -13.98 0.35
C GLU A 410 7.80 -15.28 -0.35
N HIS A 411 6.75 -15.95 0.15
CA HIS A 411 6.32 -17.26 -0.33
C HIS A 411 5.12 -17.16 -1.27
N ARG A 412 5.26 -17.72 -2.48
CA ARG A 412 4.21 -17.71 -3.50
C ARG A 412 4.10 -19.03 -4.25
N HIS A 413 2.86 -19.39 -4.52
CA HIS A 413 2.53 -20.53 -5.36
C HIS A 413 1.84 -20.05 -6.63
N VAL A 414 2.45 -20.33 -7.79
CA VAL A 414 1.89 -19.98 -9.10
C VAL A 414 1.15 -21.19 -9.64
N GLU A 415 -0.13 -21.03 -9.94
CA GLU A 415 -0.96 -22.07 -10.55
C GLU A 415 -1.25 -21.76 -12.02
N VAL A 416 -1.31 -22.82 -12.83
CA VAL A 416 -1.81 -22.80 -14.21
C VAL A 416 -3.00 -23.73 -14.27
N ARG A 417 -4.22 -23.21 -14.07
CA ARG A 417 -5.44 -24.01 -14.11
C ARG A 417 -6.67 -23.21 -14.56
N PRO A 418 -7.75 -23.90 -14.97
CA PRO A 418 -9.07 -23.27 -15.11
C PRO A 418 -9.70 -22.93 -13.76
N LEU A 419 -10.53 -21.90 -13.78
CA LEU A 419 -11.52 -21.69 -12.74
C LEU A 419 -12.66 -22.69 -12.97
N ASN A 420 -12.79 -23.65 -12.06
CA ASN A 420 -13.94 -24.55 -12.03
C ASN A 420 -15.04 -23.84 -11.24
N LYS A 421 -16.05 -23.28 -11.92
CA LYS A 421 -17.30 -22.84 -11.26
C LYS A 421 -18.24 -24.03 -11.19
N ALA A 422 -18.59 -24.45 -9.97
CA ALA A 422 -19.46 -25.61 -9.74
C ALA A 422 -20.89 -25.37 -10.26
N LEU A 423 -21.33 -24.11 -10.34
CA LEU A 423 -22.71 -23.72 -10.63
C LEU A 423 -22.93 -23.21 -12.07
N VAL A 424 -21.88 -22.94 -12.84
CA VAL A 424 -21.99 -22.38 -14.20
C VAL A 424 -21.48 -23.38 -15.25
N PRO A 425 -22.38 -24.02 -16.04
CA PRO A 425 -22.00 -24.83 -17.18
C PRO A 425 -21.08 -24.04 -18.14
N GLY A 426 -19.87 -24.56 -18.37
CA GLY A 426 -18.87 -23.93 -19.23
C GLY A 426 -17.84 -23.03 -18.55
N GLY A 427 -17.89 -22.86 -17.22
CA GLY A 427 -16.92 -22.07 -16.45
C GLY A 427 -17.09 -20.55 -16.60
N CYS A 428 -16.07 -19.78 -16.19
CA CYS A 428 -16.06 -18.32 -16.29
C CYS A 428 -16.05 -17.86 -17.76
N ALA A 429 -17.08 -17.11 -18.17
CA ALA A 429 -17.25 -16.64 -19.54
C ALA A 429 -16.08 -15.74 -20.00
N PHE A 430 -15.56 -14.90 -19.10
CA PHE A 430 -14.38 -14.08 -19.35
C PHE A 430 -13.14 -14.92 -19.67
N GLN A 431 -12.83 -15.92 -18.85
CA GLN A 431 -11.68 -16.80 -19.09
C GLN A 431 -11.83 -17.67 -20.34
N ALA A 432 -13.06 -18.06 -20.68
CA ALA A 432 -13.33 -18.86 -21.87
C ALA A 432 -13.14 -18.06 -23.17
N ALA A 433 -13.30 -16.74 -23.13
CA ALA A 433 -13.16 -15.85 -24.28
C ALA A 433 -11.78 -15.21 -24.45
N LEU A 434 -10.80 -15.57 -23.60
CA LEU A 434 -9.43 -15.05 -23.72
C LEU A 434 -8.84 -15.33 -25.11
N PRO A 435 -8.40 -14.30 -25.86
CA PRO A 435 -7.72 -14.49 -27.13
C PRO A 435 -6.44 -15.32 -27.02
N ALA A 436 -6.03 -15.96 -28.11
CA ALA A 436 -4.73 -16.63 -28.16
C ALA A 436 -3.59 -15.61 -27.96
N GLY A 437 -2.61 -15.97 -27.13
CA GLY A 437 -1.49 -15.09 -26.77
C GLY A 437 -1.72 -14.25 -25.50
N SER A 438 -2.96 -14.20 -24.99
CA SER A 438 -3.32 -13.42 -23.79
C SER A 438 -2.51 -13.82 -22.57
N ARG A 439 -2.03 -12.83 -21.80
CA ARG A 439 -1.37 -13.02 -20.51
C ARG A 439 -2.40 -12.79 -19.40
N TYR A 440 -2.76 -13.84 -18.69
CA TYR A 440 -3.76 -13.79 -17.64
C TYR A 440 -3.11 -13.73 -16.26
N VAL A 441 -3.66 -12.88 -15.38
CA VAL A 441 -3.29 -12.78 -13.97
C VAL A 441 -4.55 -12.71 -13.10
N GLY A 442 -4.66 -13.61 -12.13
CA GLY A 442 -5.66 -13.60 -11.06
C GLY A 442 -5.03 -13.13 -9.75
N LEU A 443 -5.51 -12.01 -9.21
CA LEU A 443 -5.14 -11.43 -7.91
C LEU A 443 -6.40 -11.29 -7.06
N GLY A 444 -6.34 -11.53 -5.76
CA GLY A 444 -7.54 -11.40 -4.92
C GLY A 444 -7.21 -11.20 -3.45
N SER A 445 -8.23 -10.77 -2.70
CA SER A 445 -8.17 -10.43 -1.27
C SER A 445 -8.45 -11.62 -0.34
N ASN A 446 -8.93 -12.74 -0.89
CA ASN A 446 -9.47 -13.84 -0.11
C ASN A 446 -8.37 -14.63 0.60
N ASP A 447 -8.71 -15.28 1.71
CA ASP A 447 -7.79 -16.14 2.47
C ASP A 447 -8.36 -17.56 2.71
N GLY A 448 -7.73 -18.31 3.62
CA GLY A 448 -8.19 -19.66 3.98
C GLY A 448 -9.49 -19.69 4.77
N GLU A 449 -9.92 -18.56 5.35
CA GLU A 449 -11.12 -18.45 6.19
C GLU A 449 -12.32 -17.86 5.44
N THR A 450 -12.08 -17.23 4.28
CA THR A 450 -13.12 -16.69 3.40
C THR A 450 -14.12 -17.76 2.95
N ARG A 451 -15.42 -17.44 3.05
CA ARG A 451 -16.55 -18.31 2.71
C ARG A 451 -17.42 -17.68 1.62
N ILE A 452 -17.03 -17.87 0.35
CA ILE A 452 -17.82 -17.44 -0.81
C ILE A 452 -19.11 -18.28 -0.88
N HIS A 453 -20.24 -17.66 -1.25
CA HIS A 453 -21.57 -18.29 -1.40
C HIS A 453 -22.05 -19.00 -0.13
N ALA A 454 -21.74 -18.44 1.03
CA ALA A 454 -22.19 -18.97 2.32
C ALA A 454 -22.33 -17.87 3.38
N PRO A 455 -23.18 -18.07 4.41
CA PRO A 455 -23.32 -17.12 5.50
C PRO A 455 -21.99 -16.81 6.20
N ASN A 456 -21.82 -15.55 6.59
CA ASN A 456 -20.60 -15.01 7.20
C ASN A 456 -19.41 -14.97 6.22
N GLU A 457 -19.71 -14.73 4.95
CA GLU A 457 -18.71 -14.32 3.95
C GLU A 457 -17.89 -13.15 4.49
N SER A 458 -16.56 -13.24 4.34
CA SER A 458 -15.63 -12.23 4.85
C SER A 458 -14.30 -12.25 4.12
N ILE A 459 -13.62 -11.12 4.16
CA ILE A 459 -12.23 -10.95 3.72
C ILE A 459 -11.41 -10.33 4.85
N PRO A 460 -10.11 -10.64 4.95
CA PRO A 460 -9.24 -9.92 5.86
C PRO A 460 -8.89 -8.53 5.31
N ILE A 461 -8.80 -7.54 6.19
CA ILE A 461 -8.54 -6.13 5.82
C ILE A 461 -7.19 -6.00 5.10
N ASP A 462 -6.17 -6.69 5.60
CA ASP A 462 -4.84 -6.73 5.00
C ASP A 462 -4.85 -7.35 3.59
N GLY A 463 -5.74 -8.32 3.33
CA GLY A 463 -5.97 -8.92 2.02
C GLY A 463 -6.51 -7.92 1.00
N ALA A 464 -7.44 -7.06 1.39
CA ALA A 464 -7.97 -6.00 0.54
C ALA A 464 -6.90 -4.93 0.23
N VAL A 465 -6.17 -4.48 1.25
CA VAL A 465 -5.05 -3.53 1.08
C VAL A 465 -3.95 -4.12 0.20
N LYS A 466 -3.60 -5.39 0.43
CA LYS A 466 -2.65 -6.13 -0.42
C LYS A 466 -3.11 -6.16 -1.86
N HIS A 467 -4.36 -6.49 -2.14
CA HIS A 467 -4.90 -6.49 -3.50
C HIS A 467 -4.78 -5.11 -4.17
N TRP A 468 -5.13 -4.04 -3.45
CA TRP A 468 -4.95 -2.65 -3.91
C TRP A 468 -3.50 -2.36 -4.33
N ILE A 469 -2.52 -2.77 -3.52
CA ILE A 469 -1.08 -2.58 -3.83
C ILE A 469 -0.72 -3.28 -5.13
N GLN A 470 -1.14 -4.53 -5.24
CA GLN A 470 -0.75 -5.41 -6.33
C GLN A 470 -1.31 -4.93 -7.66
N VAL A 471 -2.56 -4.48 -7.67
CA VAL A 471 -3.19 -3.88 -8.85
C VAL A 471 -2.42 -2.63 -9.26
N ARG A 472 -2.15 -1.71 -8.34
CA ARG A 472 -1.43 -0.47 -8.63
C ARG A 472 -0.02 -0.75 -9.17
N ALA A 473 0.74 -1.61 -8.50
CA ALA A 473 2.09 -1.96 -8.91
C ALA A 473 2.12 -2.74 -10.24
N LEU A 474 1.11 -3.58 -10.51
CA LEU A 474 1.00 -4.30 -11.78
C LEU A 474 0.73 -3.33 -12.93
N LEU A 475 -0.27 -2.46 -12.77
CA LEU A 475 -0.63 -1.48 -13.79
C LEU A 475 0.52 -0.49 -14.06
N ASP A 476 1.19 0.00 -13.03
CA ASP A 476 2.35 0.90 -13.21
C ASP A 476 3.50 0.19 -13.94
N ASN A 477 3.80 -1.07 -13.59
CA ASN A 477 4.84 -1.84 -14.26
C ASN A 477 4.48 -2.13 -15.73
N ILE A 478 3.23 -2.47 -16.03
CA ILE A 478 2.76 -2.62 -17.41
C ILE A 478 2.88 -1.28 -18.15
N ALA A 479 2.46 -0.18 -17.53
CA ALA A 479 2.55 1.14 -18.13
C ALA A 479 4.00 1.56 -18.45
N ALA A 480 4.95 1.19 -17.57
CA ALA A 480 6.37 1.51 -17.73
C ALA A 480 7.07 0.66 -18.81
N ASN A 481 6.66 -0.61 -18.96
CA ASN A 481 7.37 -1.61 -19.78
C ASN A 481 6.57 -2.08 -21.00
N GLY A 482 5.32 -1.62 -21.17
CA GLY A 482 4.46 -1.97 -22.28
C GLY A 482 5.10 -1.60 -23.62
N GLN A 483 5.00 -2.50 -24.60
CA GLN A 483 5.43 -2.27 -25.97
C GLN A 483 4.32 -1.65 -26.81
#